data_AF-A0A352R3Q3-F1
#
_entry.id   AF-A0A352R3Q3-F1
#
_cell.length_a   1.000
_cell.length_b   1.000
_cell.length_c   1.000
_cell.angle_alpha   90.00
_cell.angle_beta   90.00
_cell.angle_gamma   90.00
#
_symmetry.space_group_name_H-M   'P 1'
#
loop_
_entity.id
_entity.type
_entity.pdbx_description
1 polymer ?
#
loop_
_entity_poly.entity_id
_entity_poly.type
_entity_poly.pdbx_seq_one_letter_code
_entity_poly.pdbx_strand_id
1 'polypeptide(L)' 'MEQSELFSAPSPCIGVCENSPKGYCKGCMRSRDERFHWHQFSVA' A
#
# COMPACT_ATOMS: atom_id res chain seq x y z
N MET A 1 -4.85 20.07 19.96
CA MET A 1 -4.66 19.48 18.62
C MET A 1 -4.71 17.98 18.84
N GLU A 2 -5.91 17.40 18.81
CA GLU A 2 -6.08 15.97 18.96
C GLU A 2 -5.85 15.32 17.59
N GLN A 3 -4.88 14.41 17.50
CA GLN A 3 -4.77 13.52 16.35
C GLN A 3 -5.87 12.46 16.47
N SER A 4 -7.07 12.84 16.05
CA SER A 4 -8.20 11.94 16.00
C SER A 4 -7.95 10.87 14.94
N GLU A 5 -8.06 9.63 15.41
CA GLU A 5 -8.21 8.38 14.67
C GLU A 5 -6.92 7.87 14.00
N LEU A 6 -6.31 6.88 14.68
CA LEU A 6 -5.40 5.93 14.09
C LEU A 6 -6.20 5.09 13.10
N PHE A 7 -6.46 5.64 11.90
CA PHE A 7 -7.10 4.92 10.83
C PHE A 7 -6.33 3.62 10.64
N SER A 8 -7.01 2.48 10.77
CA SER A 8 -6.46 1.18 10.40
C SER A 8 -5.85 1.35 9.02
N ALA A 9 -4.51 1.36 8.94
CA ALA A 9 -3.81 1.74 7.72
C ALA A 9 -4.36 0.84 6.60
N PRO A 10 -5.19 1.36 5.68
CA PRO A 10 -5.67 0.54 4.60
C PRO A 10 -4.46 0.16 3.77
N SER A 11 -4.56 -0.92 2.99
CA SER A 11 -3.56 -1.19 1.96
C SER A 11 -3.19 0.14 1.28
N PRO A 12 -1.90 0.45 1.08
CA PRO A 12 -1.51 1.73 0.44
C PRO A 12 -2.10 1.87 -0.98
N CYS A 13 -2.72 0.81 -1.49
CA CYS A 13 -3.48 0.81 -2.72
C CYS A 13 -4.93 1.29 -2.52
N ILE A 14 -5.19 2.57 -2.83
CA ILE A 14 -6.54 3.19 -2.81
C ILE A 14 -7.39 2.86 -4.05
N GLY A 15 -7.16 1.71 -4.70
CA GLY A 15 -7.91 1.30 -5.91
C GLY A 15 -7.51 2.00 -7.21
N VAL A 16 -6.53 2.90 -7.20
CA VAL A 16 -6.00 3.58 -8.41
C VAL A 16 -4.73 2.91 -8.98
N CYS A 17 -4.44 1.70 -8.51
CA CYS A 17 -3.19 1.01 -8.78
C CYS A 17 -3.16 0.28 -10.12
N GLU A 18 -2.54 0.88 -11.12
CA GLU A 18 -2.29 0.21 -12.41
C GLU A 18 -0.91 -0.48 -12.43
N ASN A 19 -0.82 -1.62 -13.12
CA ASN A 19 0.47 -2.28 -13.38
C ASN A 19 1.27 -1.46 -14.39
N SER A 20 2.50 -1.07 -14.01
CA SER A 20 3.48 -0.54 -14.95
C SER A 20 4.10 -1.66 -15.80
N PRO A 21 4.71 -1.35 -16.96
CA PRO A 21 5.46 -2.32 -17.76
C PRO A 21 6.60 -2.99 -17.00
N LYS A 22 7.11 -2.34 -15.94
CA LYS A 22 8.17 -2.87 -15.06
C LYS A 22 7.65 -3.81 -13.97
N GLY A 23 6.34 -4.06 -13.90
CA GLY A 23 5.72 -4.94 -12.91
C GLY A 23 5.42 -4.29 -11.55
N TYR A 24 5.70 -3.00 -11.40
CA TYR A 24 5.38 -2.21 -10.19
C TYR A 24 4.07 -1.45 -10.35
N CYS A 25 3.35 -1.26 -9.24
CA CYS A 25 2.19 -0.37 -9.17
C CYS A 25 2.62 1.09 -9.38
N LYS A 26 1.93 1.84 -10.25
CA LYS A 26 2.23 3.27 -10.46
C LYS A 26 1.94 4.14 -9.22
N GLY A 27 0.99 3.73 -8.38
CA GLY A 27 0.58 4.50 -7.20
C GLY A 27 1.49 4.30 -5.99
N CYS A 28 1.77 3.05 -5.62
CA CYS A 28 2.57 2.74 -4.42
C CYS A 28 4.00 2.28 -4.71
N MET A 29 4.39 2.11 -5.98
CA MET A 29 5.72 1.66 -6.40
C MET A 29 6.13 0.28 -5.85
N ARG A 30 5.14 -0.55 -5.51
CA ARG A 30 5.34 -1.94 -5.04
C ARG A 30 4.95 -2.95 -6.11
N SER A 31 5.63 -4.09 -6.09
CA SER A 31 5.30 -5.25 -6.91
C SER A 31 3.92 -5.81 -6.55
N ARG A 32 3.40 -6.74 -7.36
CA ARG A 32 2.15 -7.45 -7.04
C ARG A 32 2.26 -8.26 -5.76
N ASP A 33 3.40 -8.91 -5.52
CA ASP A 33 3.61 -9.77 -4.36
C ASP A 33 3.65 -8.97 -3.06
N GLU A 34 4.41 -7.87 -3.04
CA GLU A 34 4.44 -6.94 -1.90
C GLU A 34 3.05 -6.35 -1.59
N ARG A 35 2.23 -6.07 -2.61
CA ARG A 35 0.84 -5.62 -2.39
C ARG A 35 -0.06 -6.72 -1.85
N PHE A 36 0.18 -7.98 -2.21
CA PHE A 36 -0.61 -9.11 -1.73
C PHE A 36 -0.27 -9.43 -0.26
N HIS A 37 1.01 -9.39 0.08
CA HIS A 37 1.52 -9.63 1.42
C HIS A 37 1.66 -8.34 2.27
N TRP A 38 0.97 -7.26 1.91
CA TRP A 38 1.16 -5.95 2.55
C TRP A 38 0.93 -5.96 4.07
N HIS A 39 0.01 -6.80 4.55
CA HIS A 39 -0.27 -7.00 5.97
C HIS A 39 0.88 -7.64 6.76
N GLN A 40 1.85 -8.25 6.08
CA GLN A 40 3.01 -8.88 6.70
C GLN A 40 4.16 -7.89 6.91
N PHE A 41 4.07 -6.69 6.33
CA PHE A 41 5.04 -5.64 6.63
C PHE A 41 4.82 -5.15 8.07
N SER A 42 5.70 -5.55 8.97
CA SER A 42 5.79 -4.91 10.29
C SER A 42 6.39 -3.53 10.12
N VAL A 43 5.66 -2.49 10.52
CA VAL A 43 6.29 -1.21 10.87
C VAL A 43 7.06 -1.47 12.18
N ALA A 44 8.39 -1.52 12.09
CA ALA A 44 9.25 -1.59 13.26
C ALA A 44 9.37 -0.21 13.92
#